data_AF-A0A3L8B6D4-F1
#
_entry.id   AF-A0A3L8B6D4-F1
#
_cell.length_a   1.000
_cell.length_b   1.000
_cell.length_c   1.000
_cell.angle_alpha   90.00
_cell.angle_beta   90.00
_cell.angle_gamma   90.00
#
_symmetry.space_group_name_H-M   'P 1'
#
loop_
_entity.id
_entity.type
_entity.pdbx_description
1 polymer ?
#
loop_
_entity_poly.entity_id
_entity_poly.type
_entity_poly.pdbx_seq_one_letter_code
_entity_poly.pdbx_strand_id
1 'polypeptide(L)'
;MKRWYGIVAGALAVAVCASIGLALSSQQVGTTALLLLMVAIIAMVVALWAAWKMGRQLRDLETRAAAEQSTQKTLNEEATLLTNYLALLTDLVPLWNRQTGLARTQTEQGMTDLSQRFSDIHDRLQVAIETSRQTASGMSGQEGLSQIIESADQVLNQIVVNLRSTIESRDEMLGEISKLSQITDELRAMGDEVAGIASQTNLLALNAAIEAARAGEQGRGFAVVADEVRTLSNRSGETGSRITQRIEQVNQSLESTLATATQFAEKESEILQQAERTIGEVLQRFHNAGTQLVESSQVLEQESSQVRSNVGEVLVALQFQDRVSQILEHVMTDMDKLSRTLHEHQQALLQGDEVPLLDVAGWLQTIESTYTTLEQVAVHKGADAQQGPADSSITFF
;
A
#
# COMPACT_ATOMS: atom_id res chain seq x y z
N MET A 1 81.76 26.25 -45.52
CA MET A 1 83.06 25.54 -45.48
C MET A 1 83.89 25.63 -46.78
N LYS A 2 83.37 25.43 -48.00
CA LYS A 2 84.16 25.50 -49.26
C LYS A 2 84.93 26.81 -49.46
N ARG A 3 84.35 27.98 -49.10
CA ARG A 3 85.02 29.29 -49.20
C ARG A 3 86.17 29.45 -48.19
N TRP A 4 86.10 28.83 -47.02
CA TRP A 4 87.16 28.94 -46.00
C TRP A 4 88.38 28.07 -46.34
N TYR A 5 88.14 26.85 -46.86
CA TYR A 5 89.20 26.00 -47.41
C TYR A 5 89.93 26.68 -48.58
N GLY A 6 89.20 27.36 -49.47
CA GLY A 6 89.81 28.11 -50.58
C GLY A 6 90.69 29.29 -50.14
N ILE A 7 90.28 30.00 -49.08
CA ILE A 7 91.05 31.14 -48.54
C ILE A 7 92.29 30.66 -47.78
N VAL A 8 92.19 29.61 -46.97
CA VAL A 8 93.33 29.05 -46.23
C VAL A 8 94.33 28.38 -47.17
N ALA A 9 93.86 27.63 -48.16
CA ALA A 9 94.71 27.04 -49.20
C ALA A 9 95.37 28.13 -50.07
N GLY A 10 94.65 29.19 -50.41
CA GLY A 10 95.19 30.35 -51.14
C GLY A 10 96.26 31.10 -50.35
N ALA A 11 96.05 31.35 -49.05
CA ALA A 11 97.02 32.03 -48.20
C ALA A 11 98.28 31.18 -47.96
N LEU A 12 98.14 29.86 -47.78
CA LEU A 12 99.29 28.94 -47.68
C LEU A 12 100.06 28.82 -49.00
N ALA A 13 99.39 28.77 -50.14
CA ALA A 13 100.05 28.76 -51.45
C ALA A 13 100.85 30.04 -51.71
N VAL A 14 100.32 31.21 -51.30
CA VAL A 14 101.03 32.49 -51.37
C VAL A 14 102.24 32.51 -50.43
N ALA A 15 102.12 31.98 -49.21
CA ALA A 15 103.24 31.89 -48.27
C ALA A 15 104.36 30.93 -48.74
N VAL A 16 104.00 29.80 -49.37
CA VAL A 16 104.96 28.88 -50.01
C VAL A 16 105.62 29.52 -51.23
N CYS A 17 104.88 30.25 -52.07
CA CYS A 17 105.47 31.00 -53.19
C CYS A 17 106.41 32.11 -52.71
N ALA A 18 106.06 32.84 -51.64
CA ALA A 18 106.88 33.89 -51.07
C ALA A 18 108.17 33.35 -50.44
N SER A 19 108.12 32.18 -49.81
CA SER A 19 109.30 31.51 -49.23
C SER A 19 110.21 30.91 -50.31
N ILE A 20 109.65 30.36 -51.40
CA ILE A 20 110.43 29.94 -52.58
C ILE A 20 111.11 31.15 -53.25
N GLY A 21 110.41 32.29 -53.35
CA GLY A 21 110.96 33.53 -53.91
C GLY A 21 112.10 34.13 -53.10
N LEU A 22 112.02 34.10 -51.76
CA LEU A 22 113.11 34.52 -50.87
C LEU A 22 114.34 33.61 -50.97
N ALA A 23 114.14 32.29 -51.10
CA ALA A 23 115.22 31.31 -51.20
C ALA A 23 116.05 31.42 -52.50
N LEU A 24 115.47 31.89 -53.61
CA LEU A 24 116.14 32.04 -54.91
C LEU A 24 117.04 33.29 -55.01
N SER A 25 116.95 34.24 -54.06
CA SER A 25 117.62 35.55 -54.15
C SER A 25 118.96 35.68 -53.43
N SER A 26 119.40 34.67 -52.66
CA SER A 26 120.64 34.73 -51.88
C SER A 26 121.64 33.62 -52.23
N GLN A 27 122.80 33.98 -52.76
CA GLN A 27 123.87 33.09 -53.24
C GLN A 27 124.70 32.41 -52.13
N GLN A 28 124.16 32.26 -50.92
CA GLN A 28 124.87 31.69 -49.78
C GLN A 28 123.95 30.95 -48.78
N VAL A 29 123.00 30.17 -49.29
CA VAL A 29 122.01 29.47 -48.44
C VAL A 29 121.63 28.12 -49.05
N GLY A 30 122.41 27.06 -48.76
CA GLY A 30 122.06 25.69 -49.16
C GLY A 30 121.19 24.96 -48.11
N THR A 31 121.45 25.19 -46.82
CA THR A 31 120.82 24.44 -45.73
C THR A 31 119.61 25.15 -45.11
N THR A 32 119.64 26.49 -44.99
CA THR A 32 118.52 27.22 -44.36
C THR A 32 117.29 27.32 -45.27
N ALA A 33 117.45 27.37 -46.60
CA ALA A 33 116.33 27.27 -47.55
C ALA A 33 115.63 25.89 -47.53
N LEU A 34 116.41 24.80 -47.45
CA LEU A 34 115.88 23.44 -47.31
C LEU A 34 115.15 23.24 -45.98
N LEU A 35 115.67 23.80 -44.88
CA LEU A 35 114.99 23.81 -43.58
C LEU A 35 113.69 24.61 -43.62
N LEU A 36 113.66 25.79 -44.25
CA LEU A 36 112.45 26.60 -44.39
C LEU A 36 111.38 25.88 -45.22
N LEU A 37 111.77 25.20 -46.30
CA LEU A 37 110.84 24.43 -47.13
C LEU A 37 110.31 23.18 -46.40
N MET A 38 111.14 22.51 -45.61
CA MET A 38 110.71 21.37 -44.79
C MET A 38 109.73 21.83 -43.69
N VAL A 39 110.01 22.96 -43.04
CA VAL A 39 109.10 23.61 -42.07
C VAL A 39 107.78 24.01 -42.73
N ALA A 40 107.81 24.53 -43.96
CA ALA A 40 106.61 24.89 -44.71
C ALA A 40 105.77 23.65 -45.09
N ILE A 41 106.39 22.54 -45.50
CA ILE A 41 105.69 21.28 -45.81
C ILE A 41 105.09 20.68 -44.54
N ILE A 42 105.84 20.64 -43.43
CA ILE A 42 105.32 20.15 -42.15
C ILE A 42 104.14 21.02 -41.69
N ALA A 43 104.26 22.35 -41.79
CA ALA A 43 103.17 23.26 -41.49
C ALA A 43 101.95 23.02 -42.39
N MET A 44 102.14 22.72 -43.68
CA MET A 44 101.06 22.40 -44.62
C MET A 44 100.38 21.07 -44.29
N VAL A 45 101.14 20.02 -43.97
CA VAL A 45 100.59 18.71 -43.58
C VAL A 45 99.84 18.80 -42.25
N VAL A 46 100.39 19.53 -41.27
CA VAL A 46 99.71 19.81 -39.99
C VAL A 46 98.43 20.61 -40.23
N ALA A 47 98.44 21.61 -41.12
CA ALA A 47 97.24 22.37 -41.48
C ALA A 47 96.18 21.51 -42.17
N LEU A 48 96.58 20.62 -43.10
CA LEU A 48 95.67 19.68 -43.77
C LEU A 48 95.09 18.63 -42.80
N TRP A 49 95.91 18.08 -41.90
CA TRP A 49 95.46 17.16 -40.86
C TRP A 49 94.52 17.83 -39.86
N ALA A 50 94.83 19.05 -39.43
CA ALA A 50 93.98 19.86 -38.57
C ALA A 50 92.63 20.16 -39.25
N ALA A 51 92.66 20.54 -40.53
CA ALA A 51 91.46 20.82 -41.31
C ALA A 51 90.59 19.56 -41.52
N TRP A 52 91.21 18.40 -41.80
CA TRP A 52 90.51 17.11 -41.92
C TRP A 52 89.89 16.67 -40.59
N LYS A 53 90.65 16.74 -39.48
CA LYS A 53 90.19 16.41 -38.13
C LYS A 53 89.03 17.32 -37.71
N MET A 54 89.14 18.62 -37.96
CA MET A 54 88.10 19.61 -37.70
C MET A 54 86.86 19.36 -38.56
N GLY A 55 87.02 19.02 -39.84
CA GLY A 55 85.90 18.65 -40.73
C GLY A 55 85.24 17.30 -40.39
N ARG A 56 85.94 16.38 -39.73
CA ARG A 56 85.38 15.13 -39.20
C ARG A 56 84.64 15.37 -37.88
N GLN A 57 85.20 16.18 -36.99
CA GLN A 57 84.55 16.60 -35.74
C GLN A 57 83.27 17.40 -36.01
N LEU A 58 83.28 18.31 -36.99
CA LEU A 58 82.09 19.06 -37.39
C LEU A 58 80.97 18.13 -37.92
N ARG A 59 81.32 17.12 -38.73
CA ARG A 59 80.33 16.15 -39.23
C ARG A 59 79.77 15.25 -38.12
N ASP A 60 80.61 14.80 -37.18
CA ASP A 60 80.16 14.02 -36.02
C ASP A 60 79.24 14.86 -35.11
N LEU A 61 79.57 16.14 -34.90
CA LEU A 61 78.72 17.09 -34.18
C LEU A 61 77.39 17.36 -34.91
N GLU A 62 77.39 17.50 -36.25
CA GLU A 62 76.16 17.63 -37.04
C GLU A 62 75.28 16.38 -36.93
N THR A 63 75.86 15.17 -36.99
CA THR A 63 75.09 13.93 -36.84
C THR A 63 74.53 13.74 -35.43
N ARG A 64 75.29 14.11 -34.38
CA ARG A 64 74.81 14.07 -32.99
C ARG A 64 73.73 15.11 -32.75
N ALA A 65 73.90 16.33 -33.26
CA ALA A 65 72.89 17.38 -33.19
C ALA A 65 71.59 16.97 -33.91
N ALA A 66 71.69 16.31 -35.07
CA ALA A 66 70.52 15.77 -35.78
C ALA A 66 69.82 14.63 -35.01
N ALA A 67 70.59 13.74 -34.37
CA ALA A 67 70.05 12.65 -33.55
C ALA A 67 69.44 13.15 -32.23
N GLU A 68 70.05 14.15 -31.59
CA GLU A 68 69.48 14.85 -30.43
C GLU A 68 68.20 15.59 -30.84
N GLN A 69 68.19 16.26 -31.99
CA GLN A 69 67.01 16.95 -32.50
C GLN A 69 65.86 15.99 -32.85
N SER A 70 66.15 14.81 -33.43
CA SER A 70 65.13 13.78 -33.67
C SER A 70 64.60 13.19 -32.38
N THR A 71 65.48 12.92 -31.40
CA THR A 71 65.08 12.40 -30.08
C THR A 71 64.22 13.42 -29.33
N GLN A 72 64.61 14.70 -29.36
CA GLN A 72 63.83 15.79 -28.76
C GLN A 72 62.48 15.97 -29.45
N LYS A 73 62.41 15.75 -30.77
CA LYS A 73 61.15 15.79 -31.52
C LYS A 73 60.21 14.67 -31.06
N THR A 74 60.69 13.44 -30.96
CA THR A 74 59.90 12.30 -30.46
C THR A 74 59.43 12.50 -29.02
N LEU A 75 60.32 12.97 -28.13
CA LEU A 75 59.96 13.28 -26.74
C LEU A 75 58.90 14.39 -26.65
N ASN A 76 58.96 15.41 -27.51
CA ASN A 76 57.94 16.45 -27.56
C ASN A 76 56.61 15.93 -28.11
N GLU A 77 56.63 15.05 -29.11
CA GLU A 77 55.42 14.39 -29.66
C GLU A 77 54.75 13.52 -28.60
N GLU A 78 55.52 12.69 -27.88
CA GLU A 78 55.02 11.87 -26.76
C GLU A 78 54.49 12.73 -25.60
N ALA A 79 55.19 13.81 -25.23
CA ALA A 79 54.73 14.72 -24.19
C ALA A 79 53.42 15.43 -24.57
N THR A 80 53.26 15.78 -25.85
CA THR A 80 52.03 16.40 -26.37
C THR A 80 50.86 15.41 -26.31
N LEU A 81 51.10 14.16 -26.71
CA LEU A 81 50.12 13.08 -26.64
C LEU A 81 49.69 12.79 -25.20
N LEU A 82 50.64 12.71 -24.27
CA LEU A 82 50.37 12.50 -22.84
C LEU A 82 49.57 13.65 -22.23
N THR A 83 49.89 14.90 -22.61
CA THR A 83 49.14 16.09 -22.18
C THR A 83 47.70 16.07 -22.72
N ASN A 84 47.50 15.59 -23.95
CA ASN A 84 46.18 15.47 -24.57
C ASN A 84 45.30 14.41 -23.87
N TYR A 85 45.85 13.23 -23.52
CA TYR A 85 45.14 12.27 -22.68
C TYR A 85 44.85 12.79 -21.28
N LEU A 86 45.81 13.50 -20.67
CA LEU A 86 45.63 14.08 -19.35
C LEU A 86 44.49 15.11 -19.35
N ALA A 87 44.40 15.94 -20.39
CA ALA A 87 43.29 16.87 -20.58
C ALA A 87 41.94 16.13 -20.68
N LEU A 88 41.85 15.10 -21.52
CA LEU A 88 40.64 14.29 -21.66
C LEU A 88 40.22 13.64 -20.33
N LEU A 89 41.15 13.02 -19.61
CA LEU A 89 40.88 12.37 -18.33
C LEU A 89 40.48 13.36 -17.24
N THR A 90 41.06 14.57 -17.27
CA THR A 90 40.74 15.65 -16.32
C THR A 90 39.30 16.11 -16.48
N ASP A 91 38.73 16.04 -17.69
CA ASP A 91 37.33 16.42 -17.94
C ASP A 91 36.37 15.22 -17.79
N LEU A 92 36.75 14.02 -18.28
CA LEU A 92 35.90 12.82 -18.28
C LEU A 92 35.70 12.23 -16.89
N VAL A 93 36.75 12.09 -16.08
CA VAL A 93 36.63 11.42 -14.77
C VAL A 93 35.68 12.18 -13.84
N PRO A 94 35.78 13.53 -13.71
CA PRO A 94 34.79 14.29 -12.95
C PRO A 94 33.39 14.26 -13.57
N LEU A 95 33.28 14.18 -14.90
CA LEU A 95 31.98 14.03 -15.56
C LEU A 95 31.31 12.70 -15.18
N TRP A 96 32.01 11.58 -15.31
CA TRP A 96 31.49 10.27 -14.90
C TRP A 96 31.16 10.22 -13.41
N ASN A 97 31.98 10.84 -12.57
CA ASN A 97 31.70 10.94 -11.14
C ASN A 97 30.42 11.73 -10.86
N ARG A 98 30.18 12.83 -11.58
CA ARG A 98 28.92 13.58 -11.42
C ARG A 98 27.71 12.82 -11.98
N GLN A 99 27.83 12.13 -13.11
CA GLN A 99 26.74 11.33 -13.68
C GLN A 99 26.40 10.11 -12.81
N THR A 100 27.40 9.41 -12.29
CA THR A 100 27.17 8.31 -11.31
C THR A 100 26.62 8.84 -9.99
N GLY A 101 27.03 10.05 -9.57
CA GLY A 101 26.40 10.79 -8.47
C GLY A 101 24.93 11.09 -8.71
N LEU A 102 24.56 11.56 -9.91
CA LEU A 102 23.16 11.80 -10.30
C LEU A 102 22.32 10.51 -10.24
N ALA A 103 22.84 9.40 -10.79
CA ALA A 103 22.18 8.09 -10.73
C ALA A 103 21.98 7.62 -9.27
N ARG A 104 23.00 7.82 -8.42
CA ARG A 104 22.93 7.53 -6.99
C ARG A 104 21.84 8.36 -6.30
N THR A 105 21.83 9.68 -6.50
CA THR A 105 20.83 10.57 -5.89
C THR A 105 19.40 10.22 -6.35
N GLN A 106 19.19 9.93 -7.63
CA GLN A 106 17.88 9.49 -8.13
C GLN A 106 17.45 8.15 -7.52
N THR A 107 18.38 7.23 -7.31
CA THR A 107 18.09 5.95 -6.63
C THR A 107 17.70 6.17 -5.17
N GLU A 108 18.45 7.02 -4.44
CA GLU A 108 18.18 7.34 -3.03
C GLU A 108 16.83 8.04 -2.86
N GLN A 109 16.49 9.00 -3.73
CA GLN A 109 15.19 9.66 -3.75
C GLN A 109 14.06 8.69 -4.10
N GLY A 110 14.22 7.93 -5.19
CA GLY A 110 13.23 6.95 -5.63
C GLY A 110 12.93 5.88 -4.57
N MET A 111 13.96 5.40 -3.85
CA MET A 111 13.79 4.44 -2.75
C MET A 111 13.12 5.04 -1.51
N THR A 112 13.39 6.32 -1.23
CA THR A 112 12.73 7.05 -0.14
C THR A 112 11.25 7.24 -0.46
N ASP A 113 10.91 7.70 -1.66
CA ASP A 113 9.53 7.86 -2.11
C ASP A 113 8.79 6.53 -2.12
N LEU A 114 9.43 5.47 -2.62
CA LEU A 114 8.87 4.13 -2.64
C LEU A 114 8.58 3.61 -1.22
N SER A 115 9.52 3.80 -0.28
CA SER A 115 9.35 3.38 1.11
C SER A 115 8.20 4.12 1.78
N GLN A 116 8.11 5.44 1.58
CA GLN A 116 7.01 6.24 2.13
C GLN A 116 5.66 5.75 1.60
N ARG A 117 5.56 5.50 0.29
CA ARG A 117 4.34 5.01 -0.36
C ARG A 117 3.94 3.62 0.14
N PHE A 118 4.90 2.72 0.35
CA PHE A 118 4.63 1.40 0.93
C PHE A 118 4.17 1.49 2.39
N SER A 119 4.73 2.40 3.18
CA SER A 119 4.26 2.66 4.54
C SER A 119 2.81 3.13 4.53
N ASP A 120 2.48 4.08 3.67
CA ASP A 120 1.10 4.59 3.54
C ASP A 120 0.12 3.48 3.11
N ILE A 121 0.51 2.60 2.18
CA ILE A 121 -0.31 1.44 1.79
C ILE A 121 -0.48 0.46 2.96
N HIS A 122 0.60 0.16 3.68
CA HIS A 122 0.58 -0.73 4.84
C HIS A 122 -0.39 -0.22 5.93
N ASP A 123 -0.28 1.06 6.28
CA ASP A 123 -1.11 1.66 7.33
C ASP A 123 -2.59 1.66 6.93
N ARG A 124 -2.89 1.96 5.66
CA ARG A 124 -4.26 1.88 5.12
C ARG A 124 -4.82 0.47 5.09
N LEU A 125 -4.01 -0.51 4.70
CA LEU A 125 -4.41 -1.93 4.75
C LEU A 125 -4.66 -2.38 6.18
N GLN A 126 -3.89 -1.92 7.17
CA GLN A 126 -4.19 -2.20 8.57
C GLN A 126 -5.52 -1.61 9.00
N VAL A 127 -5.81 -0.35 8.66
CA VAL A 127 -7.11 0.29 8.93
C VAL A 127 -8.23 -0.52 8.28
N ALA A 128 -8.11 -0.87 7.00
CA ALA A 128 -9.11 -1.67 6.29
C ALA A 128 -9.30 -3.06 6.94
N ILE A 129 -8.23 -3.74 7.35
CA ILE A 129 -8.33 -5.05 8.01
C ILE A 129 -9.02 -4.93 9.39
N GLU A 130 -8.67 -3.92 10.18
CA GLU A 130 -9.27 -3.70 11.50
C GLU A 130 -10.77 -3.36 11.38
N THR A 131 -11.13 -2.45 10.47
CA THR A 131 -12.53 -2.15 10.14
C THR A 131 -13.24 -3.42 9.68
N SER A 132 -12.66 -4.19 8.76
CA SER A 132 -13.25 -5.43 8.28
C SER A 132 -13.46 -6.46 9.39
N ARG A 133 -12.54 -6.61 10.35
CA ARG A 133 -12.70 -7.53 11.49
C ARG A 133 -13.85 -7.10 12.40
N GLN A 134 -13.95 -5.80 12.70
CA GLN A 134 -15.03 -5.24 13.50
C GLN A 134 -16.40 -5.47 12.83
N THR A 135 -16.45 -5.33 11.51
CA THR A 135 -17.65 -5.57 10.70
C THR A 135 -18.00 -7.04 10.50
N ALA A 136 -17.00 -7.91 10.31
CA ALA A 136 -17.19 -9.35 10.07
C ALA A 136 -17.77 -10.06 11.31
N SER A 137 -17.51 -9.56 12.51
CA SER A 137 -18.22 -9.98 13.73
C SER A 137 -19.69 -9.55 13.78
N GLY A 138 -20.16 -8.71 12.83
CA GLY A 138 -21.41 -7.95 12.93
C GLY A 138 -22.49 -8.25 11.89
N MET A 139 -22.34 -9.25 11.01
CA MET A 139 -23.29 -9.73 9.96
C MET A 139 -23.03 -9.20 8.54
N SER A 140 -23.21 -10.07 7.55
CA SER A 140 -22.95 -9.84 6.13
C SER A 140 -24.17 -9.31 5.38
N GLY A 141 -24.05 -8.15 4.72
CA GLY A 141 -24.97 -7.69 3.67
C GLY A 141 -25.79 -6.46 4.05
N GLN A 142 -25.34 -5.30 3.56
CA GLN A 142 -25.90 -3.96 3.86
C GLN A 142 -27.38 -3.79 3.47
N GLU A 143 -27.77 -4.22 2.27
CA GLU A 143 -29.16 -4.10 1.81
C GLU A 143 -30.10 -5.17 2.40
N GLY A 144 -29.58 -6.38 2.62
CA GLY A 144 -30.33 -7.46 3.23
C GLY A 144 -30.64 -7.19 4.71
N LEU A 145 -29.70 -6.57 5.44
CA LEU A 145 -29.88 -6.35 6.88
C LEU A 145 -30.99 -5.36 7.17
N SER A 146 -31.08 -4.22 6.47
CA SER A 146 -32.18 -3.26 6.69
C SER A 146 -33.55 -3.89 6.42
N GLN A 147 -33.69 -4.68 5.35
CA GLN A 147 -34.93 -5.42 5.08
C GLN A 147 -35.24 -6.48 6.14
N ILE A 148 -34.23 -7.20 6.64
CA ILE A 148 -34.40 -8.19 7.71
C ILE A 148 -34.85 -7.50 9.00
N ILE A 149 -34.29 -6.33 9.33
CA ILE A 149 -34.67 -5.56 10.52
C ILE A 149 -36.12 -5.07 10.42
N GLU A 150 -36.50 -4.52 9.27
CA GLU A 150 -37.87 -4.02 9.06
C GLU A 150 -38.89 -5.17 9.05
N SER A 151 -38.55 -6.30 8.44
CA SER A 151 -39.37 -7.52 8.51
C SER A 151 -39.46 -8.07 9.94
N ALA A 152 -38.36 -8.03 10.70
CA ALA A 152 -38.36 -8.47 12.10
C ALA A 152 -39.22 -7.54 12.96
N ASP A 153 -39.14 -6.22 12.78
CA ASP A 153 -40.00 -5.25 13.46
C ASP A 153 -41.48 -5.53 13.21
N GLN A 154 -41.88 -5.73 11.95
CA GLN A 154 -43.25 -6.07 11.59
C GLN A 154 -43.75 -7.36 12.26
N VAL A 155 -42.95 -8.43 12.20
CA VAL A 155 -43.31 -9.73 12.81
C VAL A 155 -43.41 -9.63 14.33
N LEU A 156 -42.47 -8.95 14.98
CA LEU A 156 -42.46 -8.80 16.43
C LEU A 156 -43.61 -7.91 16.92
N ASN A 157 -43.91 -6.82 16.22
CA ASN A 157 -45.08 -5.99 16.52
C ASN A 157 -46.39 -6.77 16.35
N GLN A 158 -46.50 -7.63 15.33
CA GLN A 158 -47.68 -8.49 15.16
C GLN A 158 -47.84 -9.48 16.32
N ILE A 159 -46.75 -10.00 16.89
CA ILE A 159 -46.80 -10.88 18.06
C ILE A 159 -47.37 -10.13 19.27
N VAL A 160 -46.94 -8.89 19.51
CA VAL A 160 -47.47 -8.05 20.61
C VAL A 160 -48.96 -7.78 20.42
N VAL A 161 -49.40 -7.48 19.19
CA VAL A 161 -50.83 -7.29 18.87
C VAL A 161 -51.63 -8.56 19.15
N ASN A 162 -51.14 -9.72 18.72
CA ASN A 162 -51.82 -11.00 18.95
C ASN A 162 -51.91 -11.35 20.45
N LEU A 163 -50.87 -11.05 21.23
CA LEU A 163 -50.89 -11.23 22.68
C LEU A 163 -51.93 -10.32 23.35
N ARG A 164 -52.01 -9.05 22.95
CA ARG A 164 -53.06 -8.13 23.46
C ARG A 164 -54.47 -8.63 23.15
N SER A 165 -54.70 -9.09 21.92
CA SER A 165 -55.99 -9.67 21.53
C SER A 165 -56.34 -10.94 22.33
N THR A 166 -55.33 -11.73 22.72
CA THR A 166 -55.53 -12.91 23.59
C THR A 166 -55.95 -12.50 25.00
N ILE A 167 -55.32 -11.45 25.56
CA ILE A 167 -55.69 -10.89 26.86
C ILE A 167 -57.14 -10.36 26.83
N GLU A 168 -57.51 -9.61 25.79
CA GLU A 168 -58.89 -9.10 25.62
C GLU A 168 -59.92 -10.24 25.56
N SER A 169 -59.65 -11.28 24.76
CA SER A 169 -60.54 -12.46 24.65
C SER A 169 -60.70 -13.20 25.99
N ARG A 170 -59.64 -13.23 26.79
CA ARG A 170 -59.64 -13.83 28.14
C ARG A 170 -60.43 -12.97 29.13
N ASP A 171 -60.37 -11.65 29.05
CA ASP A 171 -61.17 -10.75 29.88
C ASP A 171 -62.67 -10.87 29.58
N GLU A 172 -63.04 -11.01 28.30
CA GLU A 172 -64.42 -11.33 27.90
C GLU A 172 -64.90 -12.66 28.50
N MET A 173 -64.06 -13.70 28.43
CA MET A 173 -64.36 -15.01 29.01
C MET A 173 -64.61 -14.93 30.52
N LEU A 174 -63.83 -14.14 31.25
CA LEU A 174 -64.04 -13.94 32.68
C LEU A 174 -65.32 -13.17 32.99
N GLY A 175 -65.70 -12.22 32.12
CA GLY A 175 -67.00 -11.57 32.20
C GLY A 175 -68.15 -12.57 32.10
N GLU A 176 -68.07 -13.54 31.19
CA GLU A 176 -69.08 -14.60 31.06
C GLU A 176 -69.10 -15.58 32.25
N ILE A 177 -67.93 -15.93 32.80
CA ILE A 177 -67.83 -16.76 34.02
C ILE A 177 -68.48 -16.03 35.22
N SER A 178 -68.28 -14.72 35.34
CA SER A 178 -68.91 -13.92 36.39
C SER A 178 -70.44 -13.91 36.26
N LYS A 179 -70.97 -13.79 35.03
CA LYS A 179 -72.42 -13.92 34.78
C LYS A 179 -72.96 -15.31 35.13
N LEU A 180 -72.21 -16.37 34.80
CA LEU A 180 -72.57 -17.74 35.17
C LEU A 180 -72.69 -17.91 36.68
N SER A 181 -71.75 -17.33 37.46
CA SER A 181 -71.80 -17.35 38.92
C SER A 181 -73.10 -16.74 39.46
N GLN A 182 -73.57 -15.64 38.86
CA GLN A 182 -74.83 -15.01 39.25
C GLN A 182 -76.03 -15.91 38.93
N ILE A 183 -76.03 -16.59 37.79
CA ILE A 183 -77.09 -17.55 37.41
C ILE A 183 -77.12 -18.74 38.39
N THR A 184 -75.96 -19.27 38.81
CA THR A 184 -75.93 -20.36 39.79
C THR A 184 -76.47 -19.93 41.15
N ASP A 185 -76.25 -18.69 41.58
CA ASP A 185 -76.85 -18.18 42.82
C ASP A 185 -78.38 -18.09 42.74
N GLU A 186 -78.92 -17.67 41.59
CA GLU A 186 -80.37 -17.70 41.33
C GLU A 186 -80.93 -19.13 41.35
N LEU A 187 -80.24 -20.08 40.71
CA LEU A 187 -80.65 -21.49 40.73
C LEU A 187 -80.60 -22.09 42.13
N ARG A 188 -79.66 -21.66 42.98
CA ARG A 188 -79.58 -22.08 44.39
C ARG A 188 -80.83 -21.66 45.14
N ALA A 189 -81.22 -20.39 45.00
CA ALA A 189 -82.42 -19.85 45.62
C ALA A 189 -83.69 -20.61 45.16
N MET A 190 -83.78 -20.94 43.88
CA MET A 190 -84.88 -21.78 43.36
C MET A 190 -84.87 -23.19 43.95
N GLY A 191 -83.70 -23.82 44.10
CA GLY A 191 -83.56 -25.14 44.74
C GLY A 191 -84.03 -25.14 46.20
N ASP A 192 -83.67 -24.11 46.94
CA ASP A 192 -84.09 -23.91 48.33
C ASP A 192 -85.60 -23.62 48.44
N GLU A 193 -86.17 -22.86 47.49
CA GLU A 193 -87.60 -22.61 47.40
C GLU A 193 -88.38 -23.92 47.14
N VAL A 194 -87.92 -24.76 46.20
CA VAL A 194 -88.50 -26.08 45.93
C VAL A 194 -88.45 -26.97 47.17
N ALA A 195 -87.33 -26.99 47.89
CA ALA A 195 -87.20 -27.74 49.15
C ALA A 195 -88.17 -27.20 50.23
N GLY A 196 -88.36 -25.88 50.30
CA GLY A 196 -89.33 -25.23 51.17
C GLY A 196 -90.78 -25.61 50.86
N ILE A 197 -91.18 -25.54 49.58
CA ILE A 197 -92.52 -25.93 49.11
C ILE A 197 -92.77 -27.41 49.38
N ALA A 198 -91.79 -28.28 49.12
CA ALA A 198 -91.86 -29.70 49.40
C ALA A 198 -92.08 -29.98 50.90
N SER A 199 -91.38 -29.27 51.79
CA SER A 199 -91.56 -29.38 53.23
C SER A 199 -92.97 -28.95 53.68
N GLN A 200 -93.47 -27.81 53.17
CA GLN A 200 -94.83 -27.35 53.45
C GLN A 200 -95.90 -28.32 52.93
N THR A 201 -95.71 -28.87 51.73
CA THR A 201 -96.63 -29.83 51.13
C THR A 201 -96.63 -31.15 51.90
N ASN A 202 -95.47 -31.59 52.39
CA ASN A 202 -95.35 -32.77 53.25
C ASN A 202 -96.10 -32.56 54.59
N LEU A 203 -96.03 -31.37 55.19
CA LEU A 203 -96.79 -31.04 56.41
C LEU A 203 -98.31 -31.00 56.15
N LEU A 204 -98.74 -30.43 55.02
CA LEU A 204 -100.15 -30.43 54.61
C LEU A 204 -100.67 -31.86 54.38
N ALA A 205 -99.89 -32.70 53.69
CA ALA A 205 -100.21 -34.09 53.43
C ALA A 205 -100.28 -34.91 54.72
N LEU A 206 -99.38 -34.65 55.67
CA LEU A 206 -99.43 -35.27 57.00
C LEU A 206 -100.71 -34.91 57.76
N ASN A 207 -101.08 -33.62 57.78
CA ASN A 207 -102.33 -33.17 58.40
C ASN A 207 -103.56 -33.81 57.73
N ALA A 208 -103.55 -33.92 56.40
CA ALA A 208 -104.62 -34.59 55.64
C ALA A 208 -104.69 -36.09 55.94
N ALA A 209 -103.55 -36.78 56.07
CA ALA A 209 -103.50 -38.19 56.45
C ALA A 209 -104.05 -38.43 57.87
N ILE A 210 -103.74 -37.53 58.82
CA ILE A 210 -104.28 -37.57 60.18
C ILE A 210 -105.80 -37.41 60.16
N GLU A 211 -106.33 -36.43 59.43
CA GLU A 211 -107.77 -36.19 59.37
C GLU A 211 -108.52 -37.32 58.62
N ALA A 212 -107.90 -37.88 57.58
CA ALA A 212 -108.42 -39.06 56.87
C ALA A 212 -108.49 -40.30 57.78
N ALA A 213 -107.49 -40.52 58.64
CA ALA A 213 -107.52 -41.57 59.65
C ALA A 213 -108.62 -41.34 60.70
N ARG A 214 -108.88 -40.06 61.05
CA ARG A 214 -109.92 -39.65 62.00
C ARG A 214 -111.34 -39.88 61.48
N ALA A 215 -111.54 -39.79 60.16
CA ALA A 215 -112.82 -40.06 59.50
C ALA A 215 -113.16 -41.56 59.33
N GLY A 216 -112.25 -42.47 59.71
CA GLY A 216 -112.48 -43.92 59.67
C GLY A 216 -112.68 -44.47 58.24
N GLU A 217 -113.67 -45.35 58.04
CA GLU A 217 -113.92 -46.01 56.75
C GLU A 217 -114.24 -45.01 55.61
N GLN A 218 -114.88 -43.87 55.92
CA GLN A 218 -115.20 -42.84 54.92
C GLN A 218 -113.95 -42.07 54.43
N GLY A 219 -112.84 -42.12 55.18
CA GLY A 219 -111.59 -41.42 54.88
C GLY A 219 -110.56 -42.25 54.09
N ARG A 220 -110.80 -43.55 53.83
CA ARG A 220 -109.80 -44.45 53.21
C ARG A 220 -109.26 -43.95 51.87
N GLY A 221 -110.11 -43.40 51.00
CA GLY A 221 -109.68 -42.83 49.72
C GLY A 221 -108.78 -41.60 49.88
N PHE A 222 -109.09 -40.73 50.83
CA PHE A 222 -108.28 -39.55 51.14
C PHE A 222 -106.95 -39.92 51.81
N ALA A 223 -106.92 -40.97 52.62
CA ALA A 223 -105.68 -41.46 53.25
C ALA A 223 -104.65 -41.91 52.20
N VAL A 224 -105.09 -42.64 51.16
CA VAL A 224 -104.21 -43.08 50.06
C VAL A 224 -103.64 -41.89 49.29
N VAL A 225 -104.48 -40.90 48.97
CA VAL A 225 -104.03 -39.67 48.28
C VAL A 225 -103.06 -38.88 49.15
N ALA A 226 -103.34 -38.73 50.44
CA ALA A 226 -102.47 -38.00 51.36
C ALA A 226 -101.08 -38.67 51.49
N ASP A 227 -101.01 -40.00 51.56
CA ASP A 227 -99.72 -40.71 51.61
C ASP A 227 -98.95 -40.64 50.28
N GLU A 228 -99.64 -40.63 49.14
CA GLU A 228 -99.00 -40.41 47.83
C GLU A 228 -98.45 -38.99 47.71
N VAL A 229 -99.22 -37.96 48.11
CA VAL A 229 -98.76 -36.56 48.15
C VAL A 229 -97.58 -36.40 49.10
N ARG A 230 -97.60 -37.07 50.26
CA ARG A 230 -96.47 -37.08 51.22
C ARG A 230 -95.22 -37.69 50.59
N THR A 231 -95.37 -38.81 49.87
CA THR A 231 -94.26 -39.47 49.16
C THR A 231 -93.70 -38.57 48.05
N LEU A 232 -94.56 -37.95 47.25
CA LEU A 232 -94.16 -37.00 46.20
C LEU A 232 -93.43 -35.78 46.78
N SER A 233 -93.92 -35.25 47.90
CA SER A 233 -93.32 -34.11 48.59
C SER A 233 -91.93 -34.44 49.12
N ASN A 234 -91.75 -35.59 49.77
CA ASN A 234 -90.42 -36.03 50.24
C ASN A 234 -89.43 -36.22 49.08
N ARG A 235 -89.87 -36.86 47.97
CA ARG A 235 -89.04 -36.99 46.77
C ARG A 235 -88.68 -35.65 46.14
N SER A 236 -89.61 -34.68 46.17
CA SER A 236 -89.37 -33.33 45.67
C SER A 236 -88.37 -32.58 46.54
N GLY A 237 -88.47 -32.71 47.87
CA GLY A 237 -87.53 -32.10 48.82
C GLY A 237 -86.12 -32.70 48.70
N GLU A 238 -86.01 -34.02 48.57
CA GLU A 238 -84.73 -34.70 48.30
C GLU A 238 -84.12 -34.24 46.98
N THR A 239 -84.95 -34.11 45.93
CA THR A 239 -84.50 -33.62 44.61
C THR A 239 -84.02 -32.16 44.69
N GLY A 240 -84.76 -31.29 45.39
CA GLY A 240 -84.36 -29.90 45.64
C GLY A 240 -83.02 -29.81 46.37
N SER A 241 -82.83 -30.59 47.44
CA SER A 241 -81.56 -30.65 48.18
C SER A 241 -80.39 -31.11 47.30
N ARG A 242 -80.61 -32.14 46.45
CA ARG A 242 -79.61 -32.60 45.48
C ARG A 242 -79.26 -31.54 44.44
N ILE A 243 -80.24 -30.73 44.00
CA ILE A 243 -80.01 -29.60 43.09
C ILE A 243 -79.13 -28.55 43.79
N THR A 244 -79.49 -28.11 45.00
CA THR A 244 -78.70 -27.16 45.80
C THR A 244 -77.25 -27.65 45.98
N GLN A 245 -77.05 -28.93 46.30
CA GLN A 245 -75.73 -29.51 46.46
C GLN A 245 -74.91 -29.50 45.16
N ARG A 246 -75.53 -29.78 44.00
CA ARG A 246 -74.84 -29.72 42.70
C ARG A 246 -74.48 -28.29 42.32
N ILE A 247 -75.34 -27.32 42.62
CA ILE A 247 -75.08 -25.90 42.38
C ILE A 247 -73.92 -25.41 43.25
N GLU A 248 -73.83 -25.85 44.50
CA GLU A 248 -72.68 -25.56 45.37
C GLU A 248 -71.35 -26.06 44.76
N GLN A 249 -71.34 -27.28 44.21
CA GLN A 249 -70.15 -27.81 43.51
C GLN A 249 -69.78 -27.01 42.26
N VAL A 250 -70.79 -26.52 41.51
CA VAL A 250 -70.56 -25.66 40.33
C VAL A 250 -69.99 -24.32 40.76
N ASN A 251 -70.54 -23.67 41.79
CA ASN A 251 -70.02 -22.39 42.30
C ASN A 251 -68.57 -22.52 42.79
N GLN A 252 -68.22 -23.56 43.55
CA GLN A 252 -66.83 -23.79 43.97
C GLN A 252 -65.88 -23.98 42.77
N SER A 253 -66.36 -24.64 41.71
CA SER A 253 -65.58 -24.80 40.48
C SER A 253 -65.39 -23.48 39.73
N LEU A 254 -66.44 -22.64 39.69
CA LEU A 254 -66.38 -21.29 39.10
C LEU A 254 -65.41 -20.39 39.87
N GLU A 255 -65.49 -20.36 41.21
CA GLU A 255 -64.59 -19.58 42.07
C GLU A 255 -63.12 -20.01 41.88
N SER A 256 -62.85 -21.31 41.87
CA SER A 256 -61.51 -21.85 41.62
C SER A 256 -60.98 -21.46 40.23
N THR A 257 -61.85 -21.49 39.22
CA THR A 257 -61.51 -21.09 37.85
C THR A 257 -61.20 -19.59 37.77
N LEU A 258 -62.01 -18.76 38.44
CA LEU A 258 -61.81 -17.30 38.52
C LEU A 258 -60.49 -16.95 39.22
N ALA A 259 -60.19 -17.59 40.35
CA ALA A 259 -58.95 -17.38 41.09
C ALA A 259 -57.71 -17.81 40.29
N THR A 260 -57.80 -18.93 39.58
CA THR A 260 -56.72 -19.39 38.69
C THR A 260 -56.53 -18.42 37.52
N ALA A 261 -57.62 -17.97 36.92
CA ALA A 261 -57.57 -17.03 35.82
C ALA A 261 -56.95 -15.70 36.25
N THR A 262 -57.35 -15.10 37.37
CA THR A 262 -56.77 -13.83 37.86
C THR A 262 -55.27 -13.92 38.07
N GLN A 263 -54.78 -15.02 38.63
CA GLN A 263 -53.34 -15.28 38.74
C GLN A 263 -52.64 -15.33 37.37
N PHE A 264 -53.28 -15.93 36.36
CA PHE A 264 -52.75 -15.93 35.00
C PHE A 264 -52.71 -14.53 34.38
N ALA A 265 -53.68 -13.64 34.65
CA ALA A 265 -53.66 -12.26 34.13
C ALA A 265 -52.43 -11.48 34.57
N GLU A 266 -52.12 -11.52 35.86
CA GLU A 266 -50.98 -10.78 36.41
C GLU A 266 -49.69 -11.22 35.70
N LYS A 267 -49.52 -12.54 35.55
CA LYS A 267 -48.37 -13.13 34.88
C LYS A 267 -48.33 -12.82 33.38
N GLU A 268 -49.47 -12.81 32.71
CA GLU A 268 -49.57 -12.51 31.28
C GLU A 268 -49.24 -11.04 30.99
N SER A 269 -49.69 -10.11 31.85
CA SER A 269 -49.28 -8.70 31.80
C SER A 269 -47.78 -8.51 32.00
N GLU A 270 -47.17 -9.22 32.95
CA GLU A 270 -45.71 -9.20 33.14
C GLU A 270 -44.97 -9.73 31.91
N ILE A 271 -45.44 -10.85 31.33
CA ILE A 271 -44.85 -11.43 30.11
C ILE A 271 -44.96 -10.45 28.94
N LEU A 272 -46.11 -9.78 28.77
CA LEU A 272 -46.30 -8.80 27.70
C LEU A 272 -45.33 -7.62 27.83
N GLN A 273 -45.22 -7.03 29.03
CA GLN A 273 -44.28 -5.93 29.27
C GLN A 273 -42.82 -6.36 29.05
N GLN A 274 -42.47 -7.58 29.47
CA GLN A 274 -41.14 -8.12 29.24
C GLN A 274 -40.88 -8.36 27.75
N ALA A 275 -41.86 -8.88 27.01
CA ALA A 275 -41.77 -9.08 25.57
C ALA A 275 -41.57 -7.75 24.84
N GLU A 276 -42.36 -6.72 25.15
CA GLU A 276 -42.21 -5.39 24.57
C GLU A 276 -40.82 -4.79 24.82
N ARG A 277 -40.32 -4.89 26.07
CA ARG A 277 -38.97 -4.42 26.41
C ARG A 277 -37.90 -5.19 25.63
N THR A 278 -37.94 -6.51 25.63
CA THR A 278 -36.95 -7.34 24.94
C THR A 278 -36.97 -7.12 23.43
N ILE A 279 -38.15 -6.98 22.82
CA ILE A 279 -38.29 -6.66 21.40
C ILE A 279 -37.64 -5.31 21.09
N GLY A 280 -37.94 -4.27 21.88
CA GLY A 280 -37.34 -2.95 21.70
C GLY A 280 -35.80 -2.97 21.82
N GLU A 281 -35.26 -3.68 22.82
CA GLU A 281 -33.82 -3.83 22.99
C GLU A 281 -33.15 -4.56 21.82
N VAL A 282 -33.76 -5.64 21.32
CA VAL A 282 -33.24 -6.42 20.19
C VAL A 282 -33.25 -5.57 18.92
N LEU A 283 -34.35 -4.89 18.61
CA LEU A 283 -34.47 -4.03 17.44
C LEU A 283 -33.45 -2.88 17.48
N GLN A 284 -33.25 -2.25 18.64
CA GLN A 284 -32.25 -1.21 18.80
C GLN A 284 -30.82 -1.72 18.55
N ARG A 285 -30.49 -2.92 19.07
CA ARG A 285 -29.17 -3.54 18.84
C ARG A 285 -28.95 -3.84 17.36
N PHE A 286 -29.97 -4.37 16.69
CA PHE A 286 -29.91 -4.62 15.25
C PHE A 286 -29.75 -3.33 14.44
N HIS A 287 -30.48 -2.26 14.79
CA HIS A 287 -30.36 -0.98 14.11
C HIS A 287 -28.95 -0.36 14.26
N ASN A 288 -28.40 -0.42 15.47
CA ASN A 288 -27.04 0.03 15.74
C ASN A 288 -26.00 -0.79 14.96
N ALA A 289 -26.13 -2.12 14.95
CA ALA A 289 -25.25 -3.00 14.18
C ALA A 289 -25.33 -2.72 12.67
N GLY A 290 -26.54 -2.51 12.14
CA GLY A 290 -26.73 -2.16 10.72
C GLY A 290 -26.11 -0.82 10.35
N THR A 291 -26.21 0.19 11.22
CA THR A 291 -25.57 1.49 10.99
C THR A 291 -24.04 1.38 10.98
N GLN A 292 -23.46 0.66 11.93
CA GLN A 292 -22.01 0.41 11.98
C GLN A 292 -21.50 -0.36 10.75
N LEU A 293 -22.29 -1.29 10.23
CA LEU A 293 -22.01 -2.02 9.00
C LEU A 293 -21.93 -1.11 7.78
N VAL A 294 -22.92 -0.21 7.61
CA VAL A 294 -22.95 0.76 6.52
C VAL A 294 -21.72 1.66 6.56
N GLU A 295 -21.42 2.23 7.72
CA GLU A 295 -20.26 3.12 7.93
C GLU A 295 -18.95 2.40 7.63
N SER A 296 -18.79 1.17 8.13
CA SER A 296 -17.59 0.37 7.90
C SER A 296 -17.41 0.01 6.42
N SER A 297 -18.49 -0.33 5.72
CA SER A 297 -18.44 -0.65 4.28
C SER A 297 -17.97 0.56 3.46
N GLN A 298 -18.46 1.76 3.81
CA GLN A 298 -18.05 3.00 3.16
C GLN A 298 -16.56 3.33 3.41
N VAL A 299 -16.08 3.13 4.65
CA VAL A 299 -14.65 3.28 4.99
C VAL A 299 -13.80 2.28 4.19
N LEU A 300 -14.22 1.01 4.11
CA LEU A 300 -13.52 -0.01 3.33
C LEU A 300 -13.45 0.33 1.83
N GLU A 301 -14.54 0.83 1.25
CA GLU A 301 -14.57 1.25 -0.14
C GLU A 301 -13.62 2.42 -0.41
N GLN A 302 -13.60 3.41 0.50
CA GLN A 302 -12.70 4.55 0.41
C GLN A 302 -11.23 4.13 0.52
N GLU A 303 -10.89 3.32 1.53
CA GLU A 303 -9.52 2.81 1.71
C GLU A 303 -9.09 1.94 0.53
N SER A 304 -9.97 1.09 0.00
CA SER A 304 -9.69 0.30 -1.20
C SER A 304 -9.38 1.18 -2.43
N SER A 305 -10.15 2.25 -2.62
CA SER A 305 -9.90 3.20 -3.71
C SER A 305 -8.58 3.94 -3.56
N GLN A 306 -8.24 4.36 -2.33
CA GLN A 306 -6.98 5.04 -2.07
C GLN A 306 -5.78 4.09 -2.23
N VAL A 307 -5.89 2.84 -1.78
CA VAL A 307 -4.86 1.82 -2.01
C VAL A 307 -4.63 1.62 -3.51
N ARG A 308 -5.69 1.55 -4.34
CA ARG A 308 -5.52 1.50 -5.81
C ARG A 308 -4.76 2.71 -6.35
N SER A 309 -5.08 3.93 -5.90
CA SER A 309 -4.39 5.15 -6.32
C SER A 309 -2.91 5.08 -5.96
N ASN A 310 -2.60 4.74 -4.71
CA ASN A 310 -1.22 4.63 -4.23
C ASN A 310 -0.42 3.57 -5.00
N VAL A 311 -1.03 2.43 -5.35
CA VAL A 311 -0.40 1.43 -6.21
C VAL A 311 -0.10 1.98 -7.60
N GLY A 312 -1.01 2.77 -8.18
CA GLY A 312 -0.76 3.47 -9.45
C GLY A 312 0.43 4.42 -9.37
N GLU A 313 0.54 5.16 -8.27
CA GLU A 313 1.67 6.07 -8.05
C GLU A 313 2.99 5.34 -7.76
N VAL A 314 2.95 4.17 -7.12
CA VAL A 314 4.12 3.29 -6.98
C VAL A 314 4.64 2.83 -8.34
N LEU A 315 3.74 2.45 -9.27
CA LEU A 315 4.14 2.07 -10.63
C LEU A 315 4.83 3.22 -11.38
N VAL A 316 4.38 4.47 -11.17
CA VAL A 316 5.04 5.66 -11.71
C VAL A 316 6.39 5.88 -11.03
N ALA A 317 6.46 5.77 -9.70
CA ALA A 317 7.69 5.96 -8.96
C ALA A 317 8.78 4.99 -9.43
N LEU A 318 8.45 3.73 -9.72
CA LEU A 318 9.41 2.73 -10.23
C LEU A 318 10.12 3.12 -11.54
N GLN A 319 9.61 4.09 -12.31
CA GLN A 319 10.26 4.59 -13.53
C GLN A 319 11.64 5.21 -13.29
N PHE A 320 11.99 5.59 -12.05
CA PHE A 320 13.36 6.04 -11.74
C PHE A 320 14.40 4.97 -12.08
N GLN A 321 14.04 3.68 -11.99
CA GLN A 321 14.95 2.57 -12.28
C GLN A 321 15.39 2.57 -13.75
N ASP A 322 14.47 2.84 -14.68
CA ASP A 322 14.78 2.94 -16.11
C ASP A 322 15.75 4.10 -16.37
N ARG A 323 15.49 5.23 -15.71
CA ARG A 323 16.31 6.45 -15.83
C ARG A 323 17.72 6.25 -15.26
N VAL A 324 17.84 5.61 -14.10
CA VAL A 324 19.14 5.22 -13.51
C VAL A 324 19.89 4.27 -14.44
N SER A 325 19.21 3.28 -15.01
CA SER A 325 19.80 2.31 -15.94
C SER A 325 20.37 3.02 -17.18
N GLN A 326 19.62 3.97 -17.76
CA GLN A 326 20.09 4.79 -18.88
C GLN A 326 21.33 5.62 -18.54
N ILE A 327 21.35 6.29 -17.38
CA ILE A 327 22.52 7.09 -16.96
C ILE A 327 23.76 6.21 -16.85
N LEU A 328 23.63 5.04 -16.21
CA LEU A 328 24.75 4.11 -16.03
C LEU A 328 25.20 3.49 -17.37
N GLU A 329 24.26 3.18 -18.26
CA GLU A 329 24.56 2.66 -19.60
C GLU A 329 25.38 3.66 -20.43
N HIS A 330 25.05 4.96 -20.37
CA HIS A 330 25.81 6.00 -21.07
C HIS A 330 27.23 6.11 -20.52
N VAL A 331 27.39 6.12 -19.19
CA VAL A 331 28.71 6.15 -18.54
C VAL A 331 29.54 4.92 -18.90
N MET A 332 28.93 3.73 -18.88
CA MET A 332 29.60 2.47 -19.24
C MET A 332 30.01 2.46 -20.71
N THR A 333 29.15 2.93 -21.61
CA THR A 333 29.44 3.04 -23.04
C THR A 333 30.61 4.00 -23.29
N ASP A 334 30.65 5.12 -22.59
CA ASP A 334 31.75 6.08 -22.68
C ASP A 334 33.07 5.52 -22.14
N MET A 335 33.01 4.79 -21.02
CA MET A 335 34.17 4.09 -20.46
C MET A 335 34.73 3.04 -21.41
N ASP A 336 33.86 2.26 -22.05
CA ASP A 336 34.25 1.26 -23.05
C ASP A 336 34.84 1.92 -24.30
N LYS A 337 34.25 3.03 -24.77
CA LYS A 337 34.79 3.84 -25.87
C LYS A 337 36.20 4.35 -25.56
N LEU A 338 36.44 4.88 -24.35
CA LEU A 338 37.77 5.33 -23.92
C LEU A 338 38.76 4.15 -23.86
N SER A 339 38.36 3.04 -23.26
CA SER A 339 39.17 1.83 -23.13
C SER A 339 39.64 1.30 -24.48
N ARG A 340 38.71 1.18 -25.45
CA ARG A 340 39.01 0.75 -26.82
C ARG A 340 39.99 1.70 -27.51
N THR A 341 39.74 3.01 -27.40
CA THR A 341 40.59 4.04 -28.01
C THR A 341 42.01 4.02 -27.44
N LEU A 342 42.14 3.89 -26.12
CA LEU A 342 43.44 3.74 -25.46
C LEU A 342 44.17 2.47 -25.91
N HIS A 343 43.44 1.35 -26.06
CA HIS A 343 44.02 0.09 -26.51
C HIS A 343 44.52 0.17 -27.96
N GLU A 344 43.74 0.77 -28.86
CA GLU A 344 44.10 0.99 -30.26
C GLU A 344 45.33 1.90 -30.38
N HIS A 345 45.34 3.03 -29.66
CA HIS A 345 46.46 3.97 -29.67
C HIS A 345 47.73 3.36 -29.04
N GLN A 346 47.59 2.55 -27.99
CA GLN A 346 48.71 1.81 -27.40
C GLN A 346 49.30 0.80 -28.40
N GLN A 347 48.47 0.08 -29.14
CA GLN A 347 48.94 -0.84 -30.18
C GLN A 347 49.67 -0.12 -31.33
N ALA A 348 49.14 1.02 -31.78
CA ALA A 348 49.77 1.85 -32.81
C ALA A 348 51.16 2.36 -32.38
N LEU A 349 51.29 2.85 -31.13
CA LEU A 349 52.57 3.24 -30.54
C LEU A 349 53.59 2.08 -30.52
N LEU A 350 53.15 0.86 -30.20
CA LEU A 350 54.02 -0.32 -30.19
C LEU A 350 54.48 -0.74 -31.60
N GLN A 351 53.68 -0.46 -32.63
CA GLN A 351 53.99 -0.75 -34.03
C GLN A 351 54.82 0.36 -34.71
N GLY A 352 54.99 1.51 -34.03
CA GLY A 352 55.67 2.68 -34.57
C GLY A 352 54.82 3.52 -35.52
N ASP A 353 53.49 3.32 -35.49
CA ASP A 353 52.54 4.09 -36.27
C ASP A 353 52.25 5.45 -35.61
N GLU A 354 51.89 6.44 -36.43
CA GLU A 354 51.53 7.77 -35.97
C GLU A 354 50.16 7.76 -35.29
N VAL A 355 50.10 8.19 -34.03
CA VAL A 355 48.85 8.25 -33.26
C VAL A 355 48.26 9.66 -33.35
N PRO A 356 46.99 9.80 -33.80
CA PRO A 356 46.35 11.11 -33.87
C PRO A 356 46.04 11.65 -32.47
N LEU A 357 46.08 12.97 -32.34
CA LEU A 357 45.59 13.67 -31.15
C LEU A 357 44.08 13.47 -31.01
N LEU A 358 43.61 13.24 -29.78
CA LEU A 358 42.19 13.14 -29.48
C LEU A 358 41.53 14.51 -29.52
N ASP A 359 40.43 14.60 -30.25
CA ASP A 359 39.52 15.75 -30.19
C ASP A 359 38.67 15.67 -28.91
N VAL A 360 39.20 16.27 -27.84
CA VAL A 360 38.56 16.33 -26.52
C VAL A 360 37.19 17.02 -26.60
N ALA A 361 37.08 18.09 -27.38
CA ALA A 361 35.84 18.86 -27.49
C ALA A 361 34.76 18.07 -28.25
N GLY A 362 35.11 17.47 -29.38
CA GLY A 362 34.20 16.60 -30.14
C GLY A 362 33.78 15.35 -29.35
N TRP A 363 34.68 14.82 -28.51
CA TRP A 363 34.35 13.71 -27.62
C TRP A 363 33.27 14.10 -26.61
N LEU A 364 33.47 15.21 -25.88
CA LEU A 364 32.50 15.69 -24.89
C LEU A 364 31.15 16.03 -25.54
N GLN A 365 31.16 16.63 -26.72
CA GLN A 365 29.93 16.92 -27.47
C GLN A 365 29.19 15.64 -27.89
N THR A 366 29.91 14.59 -28.25
CA THR A 366 29.30 13.28 -28.56
C THR A 366 28.59 12.72 -27.33
N ILE A 367 29.22 12.82 -26.14
CA ILE A 367 28.60 12.41 -24.88
C ILE A 367 27.35 13.26 -24.58
N GLU A 368 27.40 14.58 -24.78
CA GLU A 368 26.23 15.43 -24.55
C GLU A 368 25.05 15.04 -25.46
N SER A 369 25.34 14.59 -26.69
CA SER A 369 24.31 14.18 -27.65
C SER A 369 23.58 12.87 -27.31
N THR A 370 24.15 12.03 -26.44
CA THR A 370 23.50 10.78 -26.03
C THR A 370 22.53 10.97 -24.87
N TYR A 371 22.54 12.11 -24.19
CA TYR A 371 21.67 12.33 -23.03
C TYR A 371 20.19 12.42 -23.39
N THR A 372 19.38 11.77 -22.56
CA THR A 372 17.91 11.73 -22.69
C THR A 372 17.21 12.65 -21.70
N THR A 373 17.95 13.25 -20.75
CA THR A 373 17.38 14.06 -19.66
C THR A 373 18.08 15.41 -19.49
N LEU A 374 17.33 16.43 -19.08
CA LEU A 374 17.84 17.79 -18.84
C LEU A 374 18.86 17.81 -17.69
N GLU A 375 18.69 16.93 -16.71
CA GLU A 375 19.56 16.82 -15.55
C GLU A 375 20.92 16.23 -15.93
N GLN A 376 20.99 15.27 -16.87
CA GLN A 376 22.26 14.81 -17.43
C GLN A 376 23.02 15.94 -18.14
N VAL A 377 22.32 16.77 -18.91
CA VAL A 377 22.90 17.94 -19.60
C VAL A 377 23.39 19.00 -18.60
N ALA A 378 22.60 19.27 -17.55
CA ALA A 378 22.97 20.21 -16.50
C ALA A 378 24.23 19.75 -15.75
N VAL A 379 24.25 18.47 -15.37
CA VAL A 379 25.40 17.85 -14.73
C VAL A 379 26.62 17.87 -15.64
N HIS A 380 26.47 17.68 -16.95
CA HIS A 380 27.58 17.79 -17.91
C HIS A 380 28.23 19.19 -17.89
N LYS A 381 27.40 20.24 -17.84
CA LYS A 381 27.82 21.66 -17.85
C LYS A 381 28.42 22.17 -16.54
N GLY A 382 28.46 21.37 -15.48
CA GLY A 382 29.03 21.79 -14.19
C GLY A 382 28.01 22.19 -13.13
N ALA A 383 26.71 22.07 -13.41
CA ALA A 383 25.69 22.33 -12.41
C ALA A 383 25.64 21.22 -11.36
N ASP A 384 25.36 21.59 -10.11
CA ASP A 384 25.09 20.61 -9.05
C ASP A 384 23.82 19.82 -9.39
N ALA A 385 23.86 18.50 -9.15
CA ALA A 385 22.74 17.59 -9.38
C ALA A 385 21.44 17.98 -8.64
N GLN A 386 21.54 18.88 -7.64
CA GLN A 386 20.42 19.38 -6.84
C GLN A 386 19.71 20.61 -7.44
N GLN A 387 20.23 21.23 -8.51
CA GLN A 387 19.66 22.44 -9.13
C GLN A 387 18.89 22.16 -10.44
N GLY A 388 18.35 20.96 -10.61
CA GLY A 388 17.39 20.67 -11.69
C GLY A 388 16.04 21.35 -11.44
N PRO A 389 15.35 21.88 -12.47
CA PRO A 389 14.05 22.53 -12.29
C PRO A 389 13.05 21.55 -11.66
N ALA A 390 12.23 22.05 -10.72
CA ALA A 390 11.26 21.31 -9.92
C ALA A 390 10.07 20.69 -10.70
N ASP A 391 10.19 20.59 -12.02
CA ASP A 391 9.15 20.17 -12.94
C ASP A 391 9.79 19.43 -14.13
N SER A 392 10.41 18.29 -13.88
CA SER A 392 10.83 17.37 -14.95
C SER A 392 9.67 16.48 -15.37
N SER A 393 8.60 17.13 -15.83
CA SER A 393 7.66 16.48 -16.73
C SER A 393 8.40 16.15 -18.03
N ILE A 394 8.46 14.85 -18.28
CA ILE A 394 8.93 14.15 -19.47
C ILE A 394 8.86 15.05 -20.72
N THR A 395 10.01 15.53 -21.20
CA THR A 395 10.11 16.11 -22.55
C THR A 395 10.51 15.00 -23.51
N PHE A 396 9.53 14.40 -24.17
CA PHE A 396 9.78 13.58 -25.37
C PHE A 396 10.33 14.51 -26.46
N PHE A 397 11.54 14.24 -26.94
CA PHE A 397 12.02 14.71 -28.24
C PHE A 397 12.10 13.54 -29.21
#